data_AF-A0A2C9DE87-F1
#
_entry.id   AF-A0A2C9DE87-F1
#
_cell.length_a   1.000
_cell.length_b   1.000
_cell.length_c   1.000
_cell.angle_alpha   90.00
_cell.angle_beta   90.00
_cell.angle_gamma   90.00
#
_symmetry.space_group_name_H-M   'P 1'
#
loop_
_entity.id
_entity.type
_entity.pdbx_description
1 polymer ?
#
loop_
_entity_poly.entity_id
_entity_poly.type
_entity_poly.pdbx_seq_one_letter_code
_entity_poly.pdbx_strand_id
1 'polypeptide(L)' 'MVTDGRSLVLILVLILGDQLSPAIASLSVADKSRDVVLMCEVAEETTYVRHHKQKIAFVLSAMRHFAGELRDLG' A
#
# COMPACT_ATOMS: atom_id res chain seq x y z
N MET A 1 -3.21 4.00 33.63
CA MET A 1 -3.16 4.60 32.28
C MET A 1 -1.82 4.24 31.67
N VAL A 2 -1.74 3.07 31.00
CA VAL A 2 -0.56 2.74 30.20
C VAL A 2 -0.75 3.51 28.89
N THR A 3 -0.10 4.66 28.77
CA THR A 3 -0.02 5.35 27.49
C THR A 3 0.76 4.45 26.55
N ASP A 4 0.09 3.93 25.52
CA ASP A 4 0.70 3.15 24.45
C ASP A 4 1.89 3.93 23.86
N GLY A 5 3.09 3.36 23.98
CA GLY A 5 4.34 3.97 23.51
C GLY A 5 4.40 4.18 21.99
N ARG A 6 3.38 3.72 21.25
CA ARG A 6 3.23 3.97 19.80
C ARG A 6 2.80 5.40 19.45
N SER A 7 2.32 6.20 20.41
CA SER A 7 1.70 7.51 20.10
C SER A 7 2.61 8.55 19.42
N LEU A 8 3.93 8.38 19.41
CA LEU A 8 4.87 9.36 18.84
C LEU A 8 5.66 8.88 17.61
N VAL A 9 5.42 7.65 17.12
CA VAL A 9 6.19 7.08 16.01
C VAL A 9 5.31 6.99 14.76
N LEU A 10 5.75 7.61 13.67
CA LEU A 10 5.13 7.45 12.35
C LEU A 10 5.45 6.05 11.79
N ILE A 11 4.42 5.32 11.36
CA ILE A 11 4.58 4.02 10.72
C ILE A 11 4.40 4.18 9.21
N LEU A 12 5.29 3.52 8.47
CA LEU A 12 5.17 3.36 7.02
C LEU A 12 4.55 2.00 6.72
N VAL A 13 3.36 2.00 6.15
CA VAL A 13 2.59 0.80 5.81
C VAL A 13 2.81 0.48 4.34
N LEU A 14 3.69 -0.48 4.06
CA LEU A 14 3.95 -0.93 2.69
C LEU A 14 2.80 -1.80 2.18
N ILE A 15 2.28 -1.49 1.00
CA ILE A 15 1.30 -2.31 0.25
C ILE A 15 1.89 -2.66 -1.12
N LEU A 16 1.98 -3.96 -1.40
CA LEU A 16 2.47 -4.50 -2.68
C LEU A 16 1.35 -4.60 -3.73
N GLY A 17 1.73 -4.75 -5.00
CA GLY A 17 0.78 -4.79 -6.12
C GLY A 17 -0.18 -5.99 -6.14
N ASP A 18 0.09 -7.02 -5.33
CA ASP A 18 -0.75 -8.20 -5.13
C ASP A 18 -1.59 -8.15 -3.84
N GLN A 19 -1.44 -7.09 -3.03
CA GLN A 19 -2.09 -6.92 -1.71
C GLN A 19 -3.25 -5.92 -1.73
N LEU A 20 -3.86 -5.68 -2.90
CA LEU A 20 -4.86 -4.63 -3.12
C LEU A 20 -6.23 -4.99 -2.54
N SER A 21 -6.34 -4.95 -1.21
CA SER A 21 -7.56 -5.23 -0.45
C SER A 21 -7.68 -4.27 0.73
N PRO A 22 -8.84 -3.61 0.95
CA PRO A 22 -9.06 -2.77 2.13
C PRO A 22 -8.99 -3.53 3.45
N ALA A 23 -9.16 -4.85 3.41
CA ALA A 23 -9.13 -5.74 4.58
C ALA A 23 -7.74 -6.36 4.84
N ILE A 24 -6.68 -5.93 4.13
CA ILE A 24 -5.33 -6.44 4.34
C ILE A 24 -4.84 -6.15 5.77
N ALA A 25 -4.16 -7.12 6.38
CA ALA A 25 -3.76 -7.05 7.78
C ALA A 25 -2.83 -5.86 8.10
N SER A 26 -2.08 -5.36 7.13
CA SER A 26 -1.20 -4.19 7.32
C SER A 26 -1.98 -2.88 7.53
N LEU A 27 -3.19 -2.75 6.97
CA LEU A 27 -4.05 -1.57 7.17
C LEU A 27 -4.82 -1.61 8.50
N SER A 28 -5.07 -2.80 9.08
CA SER A 28 -5.90 -2.92 10.28
C SER A 28 -5.27 -2.31 11.54
N VAL A 29 -3.94 -2.14 11.53
CA VAL A 29 -3.16 -1.57 12.64
C VAL A 29 -2.71 -0.13 12.38
N ALA A 30 -3.04 0.43 11.21
CA ALA A 30 -2.63 1.77 10.79
C ALA A 30 -3.55 2.84 11.40
N ASP A 31 -2.95 3.92 11.88
CA ASP A 31 -3.66 5.12 12.30
C ASP A 31 -3.74 6.13 11.15
N LYS A 32 -4.94 6.30 10.60
CA LYS A 32 -5.22 7.21 9.47
C LYS A 32 -4.77 8.66 9.70
N SER A 33 -4.65 9.10 10.96
CA SER A 33 -4.27 10.48 11.28
C SER A 33 -2.76 10.75 11.20
N ARG A 34 -1.93 9.69 11.14
CA ARG A 34 -0.46 9.83 11.20
C ARG A 34 0.32 8.89 10.28
N ASP A 35 -0.18 7.69 10.03
CA ASP A 35 0.57 6.66 9.35
C ASP A 35 0.46 6.84 7.84
N VAL A 36 1.52 6.45 7.14
CA VAL A 36 1.63 6.68 5.70
C VAL A 36 1.58 5.34 4.98
N VAL A 37 0.61 5.18 4.09
CA VAL A 37 0.57 4.05 3.15
C VAL A 37 1.55 4.32 2.01
N LEU A 38 2.51 3.41 1.82
CA LEU A 38 3.46 3.45 0.71
C LEU A 38 3.10 2.37 -0.33
N MET A 39 2.92 2.81 -1.57
CA MET A 39 2.84 1.96 -2.76
C MET A 39 3.81 2.52 -3.81
N CYS A 40 4.62 1.65 -4.42
CA CYS A 40 5.66 2.06 -5.36
C CYS A 40 5.57 1.29 -6.68
N GLU A 41 5.63 2.00 -7.81
CA GLU A 41 5.85 1.40 -9.13
C GLU A 41 7.36 1.31 -9.38
N VAL A 42 7.97 0.17 -9.08
CA VAL A 42 9.43 -0.01 -9.16
C VAL A 42 9.80 -0.69 -10.47
N ALA A 43 10.76 -0.12 -11.21
CA ALA A 43 11.20 -0.66 -12.50
C ALA A 43 11.72 -2.11 -12.36
N GLU A 44 12.46 -2.39 -11.29
CA GLU A 44 13.05 -3.70 -11.00
C GLU A 44 12.00 -4.83 -10.91
N GLU A 45 10.85 -4.56 -10.31
CA GLU A 45 9.70 -5.49 -10.20
C GLU A 45 9.06 -5.80 -11.57
N THR A 46 9.26 -4.93 -12.56
CA THR A 46 8.74 -5.13 -13.92
C THR A 46 9.75 -5.74 -14.88
N THR A 47 11.02 -5.84 -14.48
CA THR A 47 12.14 -6.27 -15.33
C THR A 47 12.86 -7.52 -14.86
N TYR A 48 12.69 -7.95 -13.60
CA TYR A 48 13.35 -9.16 -13.05
C TYR A 48 13.00 -10.43 -13.84
N VAL A 49 11.80 -10.51 -14.42
CA VAL A 49 11.45 -11.50 -15.44
C VAL A 49 10.67 -10.85 -16.58
N ARG A 50 10.57 -11.54 -17.72
CA ARG A 50 9.78 -11.07 -18.86
C ARG A 50 8.29 -11.24 -18.56
N HIS A 51 7.70 -10.27 -17.87
CA HIS A 51 6.26 -10.23 -17.66
C HIS A 51 5.51 -9.88 -18.95
N HIS A 52 4.30 -10.43 -19.09
CA HIS A 52 3.40 -10.05 -20.18
C HIS A 52 2.98 -8.58 -20.03
N LYS A 53 2.97 -7.81 -21.13
CA LYS A 53 2.65 -6.36 -21.10
C LYS A 53 1.31 -6.07 -20.41
N GLN A 54 0.30 -6.92 -20.64
CA GLN A 54 -1.01 -6.77 -20.01
C GLN A 54 -0.97 -7.02 -18.49
N LYS A 55 -0.09 -7.91 -18.00
CA LYS A 55 0.06 -8.13 -16.54
C LYS A 55 0.57 -6.87 -15.86
N ILE A 56 1.61 -6.25 -16.43
CA ILE A 56 2.18 -5.00 -15.90
C ILE A 56 1.11 -3.90 -15.91
N ALA A 57 0.46 -3.68 -17.06
CA ALA A 57 -0.58 -2.66 -17.18
C ALA A 57 -1.73 -2.88 -16.20
N PHE A 58 -2.16 -4.14 -16.02
CA PHE A 58 -3.22 -4.51 -15.09
C PHE A 58 -2.84 -4.19 -13.64
N VAL A 59 -1.68 -4.67 -13.16
CA VAL A 59 -1.26 -4.47 -11.78
C VAL A 59 -1.02 -3.00 -11.46
N LEU A 60 -0.32 -2.26 -12.33
CA LEU A 60 -0.06 -0.83 -12.12
C LEU A 60 -1.36 -0.02 -12.12
N SER A 61 -2.28 -0.33 -13.02
CA SER A 61 -3.61 0.31 -13.03
C SER A 61 -4.36 0.03 -11.73
N ALA A 62 -4.44 -1.24 -11.33
CA ALA A 62 -5.10 -1.64 -10.09
C ALA A 62 -4.51 -0.93 -8.86
N MET A 63 -3.18 -0.81 -8.78
CA MET A 63 -2.49 -0.08 -7.72
C MET A 63 -2.90 1.39 -7.67
N ARG A 64 -2.97 2.08 -8.81
CA ARG A 64 -3.38 3.50 -8.89
C ARG A 64 -4.82 3.69 -8.45
N HIS A 65 -5.73 2.82 -8.90
CA HIS A 65 -7.14 2.83 -8.52
C HIS A 65 -7.31 2.56 -7.02
N PHE A 66 -6.60 1.56 -6.47
CA PHE A 66 -6.63 1.25 -5.05
C PHE A 66 -6.07 2.40 -4.19
N ALA A 67 -5.01 3.06 -4.64
CA ALA A 67 -4.49 4.25 -3.97
C ALA A 67 -5.50 5.42 -3.99
N GLY A 68 -6.36 5.50 -5.01
CA GLY A 68 -7.50 6.43 -5.04
C GLY A 68 -8.54 6.06 -3.99
N GLU A 69 -8.96 4.80 -3.98
CA GLU A 69 -9.92 4.25 -3.01
C GLU A 69 -9.48 4.48 -1.56
N LEU A 70 -8.20 4.26 -1.24
CA LEU A 70 -7.69 4.51 0.12
C LEU A 70 -7.74 5.99 0.52
N ARG A 71 -7.50 6.93 -0.42
CA ARG A 71 -7.62 8.37 -0.14
C ARG A 71 -9.06 8.80 0.08
N ASP A 72 -10.00 8.20 -0.64
CA ASP A 72 -11.44 8.46 -0.44
C ASP A 72 -11.94 7.93 0.91
N LEU A 73 -11.27 6.91 1.46
CA LEU A 73 -11.57 6.33 2.79
C LEU A 73 -10.96 7.11 3.97
N GLY A 74 -10.05 8.07 3.74
CA GLY A 74 -9.44 8.95 4.76
C GLY A 74 -7.93 8.89 4.80
#